data_AF-A0A0F9IEW7-F1
#
_entry.id   AF-A0A0F9IEW7-F1
#
_cell.length_a   1.000
_cell.length_b   1.000
_cell.length_c   1.000
_cell.angle_alpha   90.00
_cell.angle_beta   90.00
_cell.angle_gamma   90.00
#
_symmetry.space_group_name_H-M   'P 1'
#
loop_
_entity.id
_entity.type
_entity.pdbx_description
1 polymer ?
#
loop_
_entity_poly.entity_id
_entity_poly.type
_entity_poly.pdbx_seq_one_letter_code
_entity_poly.pdbx_strand_id
1 'polypeptide(L)' 'ARQALADQPLPALRAEVRQRIVFADSVAAGRLAREMAPNSAAAREITALVDELLRWSS' A
#
# COMPACT_ATOMS: atom_id res chain seq x y z
N ALA A 1 7.65 15.25 0.49
CA ALA A 1 7.63 13.94 1.19
C ALA A 1 8.60 12.95 0.54
N ARG A 2 8.42 12.57 -0.73
CA ARG A 2 9.24 11.54 -1.40
C ARG A 2 10.73 11.84 -1.48
N GLN A 3 11.12 13.11 -1.59
CA GLN A 3 12.54 13.52 -1.57
C GLN A 3 13.24 13.16 -0.25
N ALA A 4 12.53 13.17 0.89
CA ALA A 4 13.12 12.80 2.18
C ALA A 4 13.46 11.30 2.29
N LEU A 5 12.94 10.48 1.37
CA LEU A 5 13.28 9.07 1.26
C LEU A 5 14.55 8.84 0.43
N ALA A 6 15.04 9.85 -0.31
CA ALA A 6 16.24 9.72 -1.15
C ALA A 6 17.52 9.55 -0.33
N ASP A 7 17.54 10.07 0.90
CA ASP A 7 18.69 9.98 1.80
C ASP A 7 18.71 8.70 2.64
N GLN A 8 17.73 7.80 2.44
CA GLN A 8 17.63 6.54 3.18
C GLN A 8 18.48 5.45 2.52
N PRO A 9 19.03 4.51 3.31
CA PRO A 9 19.88 3.43 2.78
C PRO A 9 19.10 2.41 1.93
N LEU A 10 17.76 2.48 1.92
CA LEU A 10 16.90 1.61 1.13
C LEU A 10 16.22 2.41 0.01
N PRO A 11 16.12 1.85 -1.21
CA PRO A 11 15.44 2.53 -2.30
C PRO A 11 13.97 2.72 -1.96
N ALA A 12 13.43 3.90 -2.30
CA ALA A 12 12.01 4.17 -2.13
C ALA A 12 11.17 3.40 -3.16
N LEU A 13 10.20 2.60 -2.67
CA LEU A 13 9.17 1.97 -3.51
C LEU A 13 8.41 3.01 -4.34
N ARG A 14 8.08 2.67 -5.58
CA ARG A 14 7.24 3.48 -6.47
C ARG A 14 5.78 3.46 -6.04
N ALA A 15 5.29 2.32 -5.58
CA ALA A 15 3.97 2.19 -5.01
C ALA A 15 3.81 3.06 -3.76
N GLU A 16 2.64 3.70 -3.63
CA GLU A 16 2.28 4.51 -2.46
C GLU A 16 1.05 3.91 -1.79
N VAL A 17 1.11 3.75 -0.47
CA VAL A 17 -0.07 3.46 0.35
C VAL A 17 -0.44 4.76 1.05
N ARG A 18 -1.57 5.35 0.65
CA ARG A 18 -2.01 6.64 1.21
C ARG A 18 -2.89 6.42 2.43
N GLN A 19 -3.17 7.48 3.16
CA GLN A 19 -4.18 7.41 4.22
C GLN A 19 -5.57 7.22 3.59
N ARG A 20 -6.23 6.13 3.97
CA ARG A 20 -7.57 5.76 3.52
C ARG A 20 -8.37 5.31 4.74
N ILE A 21 -9.59 5.83 4.89
CA ILE A 21 -10.48 5.46 6.00
C ILE A 21 -10.73 3.96 6.05
N VAL A 22 -10.88 3.31 4.88
CA VAL A 22 -11.10 1.86 4.77
C VAL A 22 -10.01 1.01 5.44
N PHE A 23 -8.78 1.52 5.60
CA PHE A 23 -7.75 0.79 6.35
C PHE A 23 -8.04 0.75 7.85
N ALA A 24 -8.55 1.84 8.42
CA ALA A 24 -8.98 1.87 9.82
C ALA A 24 -10.24 1.01 10.02
N ASP A 25 -11.24 1.18 9.16
CA ASP A 25 -12.48 0.40 9.21
C ASP A 25 -12.20 -1.10 9.06
N SER A 26 -11.26 -1.48 8.19
CA SER A 26 -10.92 -2.89 7.97
C SER A 26 -10.28 -3.53 9.21
N VAL A 27 -9.38 -2.80 9.88
CA VAL A 27 -8.79 -3.26 11.15
C VAL A 27 -9.88 -3.39 12.23
N ALA A 28 -10.75 -2.38 12.36
CA ALA A 28 -11.83 -2.41 13.34
C ALA A 28 -12.83 -3.54 13.10
N ALA A 29 -13.13 -3.85 11.83
CA ALA A 29 -14.03 -4.93 11.44
C ALA A 29 -13.37 -6.32 11.43
N GLY A 30 -12.05 -6.42 11.68
CA GLY A 30 -11.31 -7.69 11.58
C GLY A 30 -11.30 -8.27 10.15
N ARG A 31 -11.30 -7.40 9.14
CA ARG A 31 -11.40 -7.75 7.72
C ARG A 31 -10.29 -7.10 6.90
N LEU A 32 -10.12 -7.55 5.67
CA LEU A 32 -9.22 -6.91 4.72
C LEU A 32 -9.93 -5.75 4.00
N ALA A 33 -9.19 -4.68 3.72
CA ALA A 33 -9.68 -3.58 2.87
C ALA A 33 -10.18 -4.06 1.50
N ARG A 34 -9.57 -5.13 0.94
CA ARG A 34 -10.02 -5.75 -0.32
C ARG A 34 -11.37 -6.45 -0.22
N GLU A 35 -11.70 -7.01 0.94
CA GLU A 35 -12.99 -7.68 1.17
C GLU A 35 -14.09 -6.65 1.36
N MET A 36 -13.77 -5.51 2.00
CA MET A 36 -14.72 -4.44 2.26
C MET A 36 -14.96 -3.52 1.06
N ALA A 37 -13.90 -3.26 0.28
CA ALA A 37 -13.95 -2.34 -0.86
C ALA A 37 -13.02 -2.80 -1.99
N PRO A 38 -13.37 -3.88 -2.72
CA PRO A 38 -12.50 -4.55 -3.69
C PRO A 38 -12.03 -3.64 -4.84
N ASN A 39 -12.84 -2.66 -5.23
CA ASN A 39 -12.55 -1.75 -6.35
C ASN A 39 -12.04 -0.36 -5.89
N SER A 40 -11.68 -0.23 -4.61
CA SER A 40 -11.23 1.04 -4.02
C SER A 40 -9.81 1.41 -4.44
N ALA A 41 -9.45 2.68 -4.22
CA ALA A 41 -8.05 3.11 -4.34
C ALA A 41 -7.14 2.32 -3.38
N ALA A 42 -7.60 2.04 -2.16
CA ALA A 42 -6.85 1.26 -1.17
C ALA A 42 -6.51 -0.16 -1.68
N ALA A 43 -7.50 -0.86 -2.25
CA ALA A 43 -7.28 -2.19 -2.82
C ALA A 43 -6.23 -2.15 -3.95
N ARG A 44 -6.34 -1.16 -4.85
CA ARG A 44 -5.38 -0.98 -5.95
C ARG A 44 -3.97 -0.60 -5.48
N GLU A 45 -3.85 0.26 -4.47
CA GLU A 45 -2.57 0.66 -3.88
C GLU A 45 -1.85 -0.55 -3.26
N ILE A 46 -2.57 -1.39 -2.51
CA ILE A 46 -2.00 -2.61 -1.94
C ILE A 46 -1.60 -3.60 -3.04
N THR A 47 -2.39 -3.77 -4.09
CA THR A 47 -1.99 -4.61 -5.24
C THR A 47 -0.72 -4.11 -5.90
N ALA A 48 -0.61 -2.79 -6.15
CA ALA A 48 0.58 -2.20 -6.76
C ALA A 48 1.84 -2.40 -5.88
N LEU A 49 1.68 -2.28 -4.56
CA LEU A 49 2.75 -2.56 -3.60
C LEU A 49 3.19 -4.02 -3.65
N VAL A 50 2.25 -4.96 -3.62
CA VAL A 50 2.54 -6.40 -3.71
C VAL A 50 3.27 -6.73 -5.01
N ASP A 51 2.78 -6.22 -6.14
CA ASP A 51 3.39 -6.44 -7.45
C ASP A 51 4.83 -5.90 -7.52
N GLU A 52 5.11 -4.74 -6.91
CA GLU A 52 6.46 -4.20 -6.82
C GLU A 52 7.38 -5.05 -5.94
N LEU A 53 6.90 -5.48 -4.77
CA LEU A 53 7.68 -6.33 -3.86
C LEU A 53 8.05 -7.68 -4.47
N LEU A 54 7.13 -8.30 -5.22
CA LEU A 54 7.40 -9.57 -5.91
C LEU A 54 8.42 -9.41 -7.04
N ARG A 55 8.42 -8.27 -7.74
CA ARG A 55 9.44 -7.94 -8.75
C ARG A 55 10.79 -7.57 -8.13
N TRP A 56 10.83 -7.14 -6.88
CA TRP A 56 12.07 -6.79 -6.18
C TRP A 56 12.85 -8.01 -5.70
N SER A 57 12.18 -9.13 -5.43
CA SER A 57 12.83 -10.37 -4.98
C SER A 57 13.28 -11.29 -6.13
N SER A 58 13.13 -10.85 -7.39
CA SER A 58 13.51 -11.59 -8.61
C SER A 58 14.76 -10.99 -9.23
#